data_AF-A0A1H9X4P6-F1
#
_entry.id   AF-A0A1H9X4P6-F1
#
_cell.length_a   1.000
_cell.length_b   1.000
_cell.length_c   1.000
_cell.angle_alpha   90.00
_cell.angle_beta   90.00
_cell.angle_gamma   90.00
#
_symmetry.space_group_name_H-M   'P 1'
#
loop_
_entity.id
_entity.type
_entity.pdbx_description
1 polymer ?
#
loop_
_entity_poly.entity_id
_entity_poly.type
_entity_poly.pdbx_seq_one_letter_code
_entity_poly.pdbx_strand_id
1 'polypeptide(L)'
;MTKAKDLARLRAVMDMARDADLQKLSQVAERIARLRAEVDRLRADQAQRARDGALDVARFSGADVAWLGWTEDRLRSLQSRIAALEMERIELRRLAQRSTGRADVAARLADEHDKPHGR
;
A
#
# COMPACT_ATOMS: atom_id res chain seq x y z
N MET A 1 39.21 -13.69 -2.92
CA MET A 1 37.82 -13.81 -2.45
C MET A 1 37.29 -15.14 -2.97
N THR A 2 36.62 -15.97 -2.16
CA THR A 2 36.15 -17.28 -2.62
C THR A 2 34.74 -17.16 -3.20
N LYS A 3 34.44 -17.92 -4.25
CA LYS A 3 33.13 -17.93 -4.91
C LYS A 3 31.96 -18.12 -3.94
N ALA A 4 32.14 -18.92 -2.90
CA ALA A 4 31.18 -19.09 -1.80
C ALA A 4 30.89 -17.79 -1.04
N LYS A 5 31.92 -17.00 -0.70
CA LYS A 5 31.76 -15.70 -0.04
C LYS A 5 31.05 -14.69 -0.93
N ASP A 6 31.32 -14.72 -2.24
CA ASP A 6 30.67 -13.84 -3.21
C ASP A 6 29.18 -14.19 -3.37
N LEU A 7 28.82 -15.47 -3.41
CA LEU A 7 27.43 -15.94 -3.45
C LEU A 7 26.67 -15.62 -2.15
N ALA A 8 27.30 -15.82 -0.99
CA ALA A 8 26.70 -15.44 0.30
C ALA A 8 26.43 -13.93 0.37
N ARG A 9 27.38 -13.11 -0.11
CA ARG A 9 27.20 -11.65 -0.18
C ARG A 9 26.08 -11.26 -1.15
N LEU A 10 26.02 -11.91 -2.31
CA LEU A 10 24.97 -11.69 -3.29
C LEU A 10 23.59 -12.01 -2.70
N ARG A 11 23.45 -13.16 -2.02
CA ARG A 11 22.21 -13.53 -1.32
C ARG A 11 21.79 -12.47 -0.32
N ALA A 12 22.70 -12.03 0.55
CA ALA A 12 22.40 -11.00 1.54
C ALA A 12 21.91 -9.69 0.90
N VAL A 13 22.55 -9.23 -0.18
CA VAL A 13 22.12 -8.02 -0.91
C VAL A 13 20.73 -8.20 -1.54
N MET A 14 20.44 -9.39 -2.09
CA MET A 14 19.14 -9.65 -2.71
C MET A 14 18.01 -9.76 -1.67
N ASP A 15 18.28 -10.35 -0.51
CA ASP A 15 17.33 -10.39 0.60
C ASP A 15 17.03 -8.97 1.10
N MET A 16 18.06 -8.13 1.30
CA MET A 16 17.87 -6.73 1.69
C MET A 16 17.04 -5.93 0.66
N ALA A 17 17.30 -6.15 -0.64
CA ALA A 17 16.54 -5.49 -1.70
C ALA A 17 15.07 -5.92 -1.70
N ARG A 18 14.81 -7.23 -1.53
CA ARG A 18 13.45 -7.78 -1.40
C ARG A 18 12.72 -7.16 -0.21
N ASP A 19 13.35 -7.13 0.95
CA ASP A 19 12.73 -6.65 2.18
C ASP A 19 12.42 -5.15 2.07
N ALA A 20 13.32 -4.36 1.48
CA ALA A 20 13.08 -2.94 1.22
C ALA A 20 11.90 -2.70 0.27
N ASP A 21 11.75 -3.50 -0.79
CA ASP A 21 10.64 -3.35 -1.73
C ASP A 21 9.30 -3.83 -1.13
N LEU A 22 9.31 -4.88 -0.31
CA LEU A 22 8.13 -5.29 0.46
C LEU A 22 7.72 -4.24 1.48
N GLN A 23 8.68 -3.58 2.14
CA GLN A 23 8.40 -2.49 3.08
C GLN A 23 7.72 -1.31 2.38
N LYS A 24 8.19 -0.90 1.20
CA LYS A 24 7.53 0.16 0.40
C LYS A 24 6.09 -0.23 0.03
N LEU A 25 5.89 -1.48 -0.39
CA LEU A 25 4.55 -1.98 -0.74
C LEU A 25 3.60 -1.94 0.46
N SER A 26 4.09 -2.32 1.64
CA SER A 26 3.34 -2.24 2.90
C SER A 26 2.96 -0.80 3.25
N GLN A 27 3.91 0.15 3.17
CA GLN A 27 3.65 1.56 3.43
C GLN A 27 2.57 2.16 2.51
N VAL A 28 2.57 1.81 1.22
CA VAL A 28 1.53 2.27 0.28
C VAL A 28 0.18 1.64 0.62
N ALA A 29 0.14 0.35 0.97
CA ALA A 29 -1.09 -0.32 1.38
C ALA A 29 -1.71 0.33 2.63
N GLU A 30 -0.89 0.69 3.62
CA GLU A 30 -1.35 1.42 4.81
C GLU A 30 -1.91 2.81 4.48
N ARG A 31 -1.26 3.55 3.57
CA ARG A 31 -1.76 4.85 3.11
C ARG A 31 -3.13 4.72 2.45
N ILE A 32 -3.32 3.71 1.60
CA ILE A 32 -4.61 3.40 0.99
C ILE A 32 -5.66 3.08 2.06
N ALA A 33 -5.32 2.22 3.03
CA ALA A 33 -6.23 1.84 4.11
C ALA A 33 -6.69 3.05 4.94
N ARG A 34 -5.77 3.99 5.28
CA ARG A 34 -6.11 5.23 5.98
C ARG A 34 -7.09 6.10 5.20
N LEU A 35 -6.88 6.26 3.89
CA LEU A 35 -7.78 7.05 3.05
C LEU A 35 -9.16 6.40 2.89
N ARG A 36 -9.22 5.06 2.77
CA ARG A 36 -10.49 4.32 2.73
C ARG A 36 -11.28 4.49 4.03
N ALA A 37 -10.60 4.40 5.18
CA ALA A 37 -11.23 4.66 6.46
C ALA A 37 -11.78 6.10 6.58
N GLU A 38 -11.10 7.10 6.00
CA GLU A 38 -11.61 8.48 5.93
C GLU A 38 -12.85 8.59 5.04
N VAL A 39 -12.85 7.93 3.88
CA VAL A 39 -14.04 7.85 2.99
C VAL A 39 -15.22 7.21 3.70
N ASP A 40 -15.00 6.10 4.40
CA ASP A 40 -16.06 5.38 5.12
C ASP A 40 -16.64 6.23 6.25
N ARG A 41 -15.80 6.98 6.98
CA ARG A 41 -16.26 7.95 7.98
C ARG A 41 -17.14 9.03 7.38
N LEU A 42 -16.71 9.69 6.31
CA LEU A 42 -17.50 10.74 5.66
C LEU A 42 -18.85 10.22 5.14
N ARG A 43 -18.87 9.01 4.57
CA ARG A 43 -20.11 8.37 4.14
C ARG A 43 -21.02 8.02 5.31
N ALA A 44 -20.46 7.55 6.42
CA ALA A 44 -21.22 7.28 7.63
C ALA A 44 -21.83 8.57 8.21
N ASP A 45 -21.07 9.67 8.23
CA ASP A 45 -21.55 10.98 8.66
C ASP A 45 -22.70 11.48 7.77
N GLN A 46 -22.55 11.39 6.44
CA GLN A 46 -23.62 11.69 5.48
C GLN A 46 -24.87 10.83 5.72
N ALA A 47 -24.71 9.51 5.89
CA ALA A 47 -25.82 8.61 6.12
C ALA A 47 -26.49 8.83 7.49
N GLN A 48 -25.73 9.21 8.50
CA GLN A 48 -26.26 9.58 9.81
C GLN A 48 -27.06 10.87 9.70
N ARG A 49 -26.51 11.89 9.04
CA ARG A 49 -27.19 13.16 8.81
C ARG A 49 -28.46 13.00 8.00
N ALA A 50 -28.45 12.15 6.97
CA ALA A 50 -29.64 11.86 6.16
C ALA A 50 -30.75 11.14 6.94
N ARG A 51 -30.40 10.29 7.91
CA ARG A 51 -31.35 9.59 8.79
C ARG A 51 -31.94 10.49 9.87
N ASP A 52 -31.19 11.50 10.30
CA ASP A 52 -31.64 12.49 11.27
C ASP A 52 -32.58 13.51 10.58
N GLY A 53 -33.87 13.15 10.51
CA GLY A 53 -34.92 13.97 9.90
C GLY A 53 -35.38 15.16 10.75
N ALA A 54 -34.78 15.41 11.92
CA ALA A 54 -35.12 16.55 12.74
C ALA A 54 -34.77 17.86 12.01
N LEU A 55 -35.73 18.78 11.96
CA LEU A 55 -35.50 20.11 11.40
C LEU A 55 -34.68 20.92 12.43
N ASP A 56 -33.41 21.16 12.12
CA ASP A 56 -32.52 21.97 12.95
C ASP A 56 -32.14 23.30 12.27
N VAL A 57 -31.46 24.16 13.03
CA VAL A 57 -31.01 25.48 12.56
C VAL A 57 -30.08 25.37 11.34
N ALA A 58 -29.28 24.30 11.24
CA ALA A 58 -28.36 24.08 10.12
C ALA A 58 -29.10 23.73 8.82
N ARG A 59 -30.19 22.96 8.90
CA ARG A 59 -31.08 22.69 7.74
C ARG A 59 -31.84 23.94 7.32
N PHE A 60 -32.37 24.70 8.27
CA PHE A 60 -33.12 25.92 7.99
C PHE A 60 -32.26 27.02 7.34
N SER A 61 -30.99 27.12 7.74
CA SER A 61 -30.03 28.09 7.19
C SER A 61 -29.36 27.66 5.88
N GLY A 62 -29.63 26.46 5.37
CA GLY A 62 -28.97 25.91 4.17
C GLY A 62 -27.51 25.48 4.39
N ALA A 63 -27.00 25.55 5.61
CA ALA A 63 -25.64 25.12 5.96
C ALA A 63 -25.41 23.62 5.66
N ASP A 64 -26.46 22.82 5.76
CA ASP A 64 -26.45 21.38 5.42
C ASP A 64 -26.10 21.14 3.94
N VAL A 65 -26.59 22.00 3.03
CA VAL A 65 -26.29 21.92 1.59
C VAL A 65 -24.83 22.25 1.31
N ALA A 66 -24.31 23.30 1.96
CA ALA A 66 -22.89 23.67 1.85
C ALA A 66 -21.97 22.58 2.40
N TRP A 67 -22.34 21.98 3.54
CA TRP A 67 -21.63 20.85 4.12
C TRP A 67 -21.64 19.63 3.19
N LEU A 68 -22.79 19.29 2.61
CA LEU A 68 -22.89 18.19 1.63
C LEU A 68 -21.97 18.44 0.43
N GLY A 69 -22.00 19.62 -0.18
CA GLY A 69 -21.11 19.97 -1.28
C GLY A 69 -19.63 19.82 -0.92
N TRP A 70 -19.23 20.32 0.25
CA TRP A 70 -17.86 20.15 0.76
C TRP A 70 -17.49 18.67 0.97
N THR A 71 -18.38 17.87 1.55
CA THR A 71 -18.12 16.44 1.76
C THR A 71 -17.99 15.68 0.44
N GLU A 72 -18.76 16.03 -0.59
CA GLU A 72 -18.66 15.44 -1.92
C GLU A 72 -17.33 15.79 -2.61
N ASP A 73 -16.91 17.06 -2.54
CA ASP A 73 -15.59 17.49 -3.02
C ASP A 73 -14.47 16.73 -2.31
N ARG A 74 -14.58 16.58 -0.99
CA ARG A 74 -13.62 15.84 -0.19
C ARG A 74 -13.58 14.37 -0.59
N LEU A 75 -14.73 13.73 -0.76
CA LEU A 75 -14.83 12.33 -1.20
C LEU A 75 -14.19 12.13 -2.58
N ARG A 76 -14.46 13.02 -3.55
CA ARG A 76 -13.81 12.99 -4.87
C ARG A 76 -12.30 13.07 -4.75
N SER A 77 -11.79 14.03 -3.96
CA SER A 77 -10.36 14.20 -3.73
C SER A 77 -9.71 12.95 -3.11
N LEU A 78 -10.34 12.35 -2.09
CA LEU A 78 -9.86 11.13 -1.46
C LEU A 78 -9.84 9.94 -2.43
N GLN A 79 -10.89 9.78 -3.23
CA GLN A 79 -10.97 8.72 -4.24
C GLN A 79 -9.90 8.87 -5.31
N SER A 80 -9.65 10.09 -5.81
CA SER A 80 -8.55 10.35 -6.74
C SER A 80 -7.19 9.99 -6.15
N ARG A 81 -6.96 10.33 -4.87
CA ARG A 81 -5.71 9.96 -4.16
C ARG A 81 -5.56 8.45 -3.98
N ILE A 82 -6.65 7.75 -3.67
CA ILE A 82 -6.66 6.28 -3.60
C ILE A 82 -6.29 5.69 -4.96
N ALA A 83 -6.91 6.16 -6.04
CA ALA A 83 -6.63 5.66 -7.39
C ALA A 83 -5.15 5.85 -7.78
N ALA A 84 -4.57 7.02 -7.48
CA ALA A 84 -3.15 7.27 -7.70
C ALA A 84 -2.24 6.30 -6.91
N LEU A 85 -2.56 6.04 -5.64
CA LEU A 85 -1.82 5.10 -4.80
C LEU A 85 -1.99 3.64 -5.26
N GLU A 86 -3.14 3.25 -5.79
CA GLU A 86 -3.33 1.90 -6.33
C GLU A 86 -2.47 1.69 -7.59
N MET A 87 -2.30 2.71 -8.43
CA MET A 87 -1.36 2.66 -9.55
C MET A 87 0.09 2.51 -9.06
N GLU A 88 0.50 3.29 -8.06
CA GLU A 88 1.82 3.14 -7.41
C GLU A 88 2.01 1.72 -6.84
N ARG A 89 0.99 1.18 -6.17
CA ARG A 89 1.01 -0.15 -5.58
C ARG A 89 1.17 -1.25 -6.63
N ILE A 90 0.54 -1.13 -7.79
CA ILE A 90 0.69 -2.09 -8.90
C ILE A 90 2.14 -2.15 -9.37
N GLU A 91 2.78 -0.99 -9.55
CA GLU A 91 4.19 -0.94 -9.97
C GLU A 91 5.13 -1.48 -8.89
N LEU A 92 4.90 -1.12 -7.62
CA LEU A 92 5.67 -1.67 -6.49
C LEU A 92 5.49 -3.18 -6.36
N ARG A 93 4.30 -3.73 -6.63
CA ARG A 93 4.07 -5.18 -6.62
C ARG A 93 4.90 -5.89 -7.68
N ARG A 94 5.02 -5.33 -8.88
CA ARG A 94 5.89 -5.87 -9.94
C ARG A 94 7.36 -5.82 -9.54
N LEU A 95 7.79 -4.72 -8.90
CA LEU A 95 9.15 -4.60 -8.40
C LEU A 95 9.44 -5.64 -7.30
N ALA A 96 8.56 -5.74 -6.30
CA ALA A 96 8.66 -6.72 -5.24
C ALA A 96 8.73 -8.15 -5.80
N GLN A 97 7.87 -8.51 -6.76
CA GLN A 97 7.90 -9.83 -7.39
C GLN A 97 9.25 -10.13 -8.07
N ARG A 98 9.85 -9.15 -8.75
CA ARG A 98 11.19 -9.31 -9.35
C ARG A 98 12.27 -9.46 -8.28
N SER A 99 12.21 -8.67 -7.21
CA SER A 99 13.17 -8.75 -6.11
C SER A 99 13.11 -10.09 -5.38
N THR A 100 11.90 -10.62 -5.13
CA THR A 100 11.69 -11.96 -4.57
C THR A 100 12.28 -13.03 -5.47
N GLY A 101 11.98 -13.01 -6.77
CA GLY A 101 12.54 -13.98 -7.71
C GLY A 101 14.07 -13.95 -7.76
N ARG A 102 14.69 -12.76 -7.67
CA ARG A 102 16.16 -12.63 -7.59
C ARG A 102 16.73 -13.17 -6.29
N ALA A 103 16.09 -12.89 -5.15
CA ALA A 103 16.48 -13.43 -3.86
C ALA A 103 16.39 -14.96 -3.84
N ASP A 104 15.31 -15.53 -4.38
CA ASP A 104 15.13 -16.99 -4.48
C ASP A 104 16.22 -17.65 -5.33
N VAL A 105 16.58 -17.05 -6.47
CA VAL A 105 17.67 -17.56 -7.33
C VAL A 105 19.02 -17.45 -6.61
N ALA A 106 19.31 -16.33 -5.96
CA ALA A 106 20.55 -16.15 -5.21
C ALA A 106 20.67 -17.15 -4.04
N ALA A 107 19.57 -17.44 -3.35
CA ALA A 107 19.51 -18.46 -2.31
C ALA A 107 19.81 -19.85 -2.87
N ARG A 108 19.16 -20.25 -3.97
CA ARG A 108 19.42 -21.56 -4.61
C ARG A 108 20.87 -21.71 -5.07
N LEU A 109 21.46 -20.68 -5.68
CA LEU A 109 22.86 -20.72 -6.12
C LEU A 109 23.84 -20.83 -4.95
N ALA A 110 23.56 -20.17 -3.83
CA ALA A 110 24.37 -20.29 -2.62
C ALA A 110 24.24 -21.71 -2.03
N ASP A 111 23.01 -22.21 -1.90
CA ASP A 111 22.73 -23.54 -1.34
C ASP A 111 23.30 -24.68 -2.20
N GLU A 112 23.29 -24.55 -3.53
CA GLU A 112 23.92 -25.50 -4.45
C GLU A 112 25.45 -25.55 -4.32
N HIS A 113 26.07 -24.41 -3.99
CA HIS A 113 27.52 -24.32 -3.83
C HIS A 113 28.00 -24.79 -2.45
N ASP A 114 27.15 -24.68 -1.43
CA ASP A 114 27.44 -25.17 -0.07
C ASP A 114 27.22 -26.68 0.08
N LYS A 115 26.53 -27.34 -0.87
CA LYS A 115 26.42 -28.80 -0.88
C LYS A 115 27.81 -29.43 -1.11
N PRO A 116 28.26 -30.36 -0.25
CA PRO A 116 29.49 -31.09 -0.51
C PRO A 116 29.32 -31.86 -1.81
N HIS A 117 30.13 -31.53 -2.82
CA HIS A 117 30.28 -32.37 -4.00
C HIS A 117 30.94 -33.68 -3.55
N GLY A 118 30.11 -34.64 -3.14
CA GLY A 118 30.52 -36.01 -2.85
C GLY A 118 31.24 -36.56 -4.07
N ARG A 119 32.51 -36.93 -3.87
CA ARG A 119 33.23 -37.85 -4.74
C ARG A 119 32.78 -39.27 -4.43
#